data_AF-A0A2N3DK85-F1
#
_entry.id   AF-A0A2N3DK85-F1
#
_cell.length_a   1.000
_cell.length_b   1.000
_cell.length_c   1.000
_cell.angle_alpha   90.00
_cell.angle_beta   90.00
_cell.angle_gamma   90.00
#
_symmetry.space_group_name_H-M   'P 1'
#
loop_
_entity.id
_entity.type
_entity.pdbx_description
1 polymer ?
#
loop_
_entity_poly.entity_id
_entity_poly.type
_entity_poly.pdbx_seq_one_letter_code
_entity_poly.pdbx_strand_id
1 'polypeptide(L)' 'DEAKLDRIAAVIEAYWPQAIASGDLASPALLRDVRRARAALLEALGLSELL' A
#
# COMPACT_ATOMS: atom_id res chain seq x y z
N ASP A 1 3.35 -9.67 16.79
CA ASP A 1 4.23 -10.53 15.98
C ASP A 1 5.12 -9.72 15.07
N GLU A 2 6.42 -9.89 15.25
CA GLU A 2 7.47 -9.31 14.40
C GLU A 2 7.27 -9.70 12.93
N ALA A 3 6.94 -10.96 12.66
CA ALA A 3 6.63 -11.45 11.31
C ALA A 3 5.46 -10.73 10.62
N LYS A 4 4.52 -10.17 11.39
CA LYS A 4 3.43 -9.36 10.85
C LYS A 4 3.91 -7.95 10.48
N LEU A 5 4.79 -7.37 11.29
CA LEU A 5 5.43 -6.09 11.00
C LEU A 5 6.30 -6.18 9.75
N ASP A 6 7.07 -7.26 9.59
CA ASP A 6 7.90 -7.48 8.41
C ASP A 6 7.07 -7.57 7.13
N ARG A 7 5.90 -8.24 7.17
CA ARG A 7 4.98 -8.29 6.03
C ARG A 7 4.43 -6.91 5.67
N ILE A 8 4.07 -6.11 6.67
CA ILE A 8 3.57 -4.74 6.43
C ILE A 8 4.69 -3.89 5.83
N ALA A 9 5.91 -3.97 6.37
CA ALA A 9 7.06 -3.24 5.85
C ALA A 9 7.35 -3.59 4.39
N ALA A 10 7.35 -4.88 4.04
CA ALA A 10 7.56 -5.34 2.67
C ALA A 10 6.48 -4.80 1.69
N VAL A 11 5.21 -4.74 2.12
CA VAL A 11 4.13 -4.16 1.31
C VAL A 11 4.33 -2.65 1.13
N ILE A 12 4.71 -1.93 2.19
CA ILE A 12 4.96 -0.49 2.09
C ILE A 12 6.14 -0.22 1.16
N GLU A 13 7.26 -0.93 1.30
CA GLU A 13 8.44 -0.77 0.45
C GLU A 13 8.15 -1.07 -1.03
N ALA A 14 7.30 -2.07 -1.31
CA ALA A 14 6.99 -2.47 -2.68
C ALA A 14 6.05 -1.49 -3.42
N TYR A 15 5.18 -0.79 -2.70
CA TYR A 15 4.10 0.00 -3.31
C TYR A 15 4.13 1.50 -2.99
N TRP A 16 4.85 1.92 -1.94
CA TRP A 16 4.86 3.32 -1.53
C TRP A 16 6.00 4.09 -2.21
N PRO A 17 5.71 5.14 -2.99
CA PRO A 17 6.75 5.99 -3.56
C PRO A 17 7.48 6.74 -2.45
N GLN A 18 8.80 6.89 -2.59
CA GLN A 18 9.67 7.57 -1.62
C GLN A 18 9.27 9.03 -1.38
N ALA A 19 8.65 9.67 -2.38
CA ALA A 19 8.10 11.02 -2.27
C ALA A 19 6.78 11.10 -3.03
N ILE A 20 5.82 11.82 -2.45
CA ILE A 20 4.56 12.19 -3.10
C ILE A 20 4.51 13.71 -3.08
N ALA A 21 4.58 14.35 -4.25
CA ALA A 21 4.40 15.80 -4.30
C ALA A 21 2.91 16.14 -4.09
N SER A 22 2.62 17.27 -3.45
CA SER A 22 1.23 17.70 -3.20
C SER A 22 0.40 17.84 -4.48
N GLY A 23 1.05 18.16 -5.61
CA GLY A 23 0.40 18.21 -6.93
C GLY A 23 0.01 16.84 -7.50
N ASP A 24 0.68 15.76 -7.06
CA ASP A 24 0.42 14.39 -7.52
C ASP A 24 -0.75 13.73 -6.78
N LEU A 25 -1.31 14.37 -5.75
CA LEU A 25 -2.47 13.83 -5.01
C LEU A 25 -3.69 13.64 -5.91
N ALA A 26 -3.85 14.47 -6.95
CA ALA A 26 -4.89 14.32 -7.96
C ALA A 26 -4.49 13.38 -9.11
N SER A 27 -3.27 12.82 -9.10
CA SER A 27 -2.77 11.96 -10.16
C SER A 27 -3.56 10.65 -10.20
N PRO A 28 -4.16 10.30 -11.36
CA PRO A 28 -4.79 9.01 -11.54
C PRO A 28 -3.83 7.83 -11.35
N ALA A 29 -2.52 8.05 -11.57
CA ALA A 29 -1.51 7.03 -11.34
C ALA A 29 -1.34 6.75 -9.85
N LEU A 30 -1.15 7.80 -9.05
CA LEU A 30 -1.02 7.68 -7.60
C LEU A 30 -2.25 7.02 -6.97
N LEU A 31 -3.46 7.39 -7.43
CA LEU A 31 -4.71 6.76 -7.00
C LEU A 31 -4.76 5.26 -7.28
N ARG A 32 -4.25 4.80 -8.42
CA ARG A 32 -4.15 3.35 -8.73
C ARG A 32 -3.12 2.67 -7.85
N ASP A 33 -1.97 3.29 -7.65
CA ASP A 33 -0.87 2.73 -6.86
C ASP A 33 -1.29 2.58 -5.38
N VAL A 34 -1.94 3.59 -4.81
CA VAL A 34 -2.50 3.54 -3.45
C VAL A 34 -3.56 2.46 -3.30
N ARG A 35 -4.47 2.30 -4.27
CA ARG A 35 -5.47 1.22 -4.23
C ARG A 35 -4.82 -0.16 -4.29
N ARG A 36 -3.79 -0.33 -5.12
CA ARG A 36 -3.03 -1.58 -5.23
C ARG A 36 -2.27 -1.88 -3.93
N ALA A 37 -1.64 -0.88 -3.34
CA ALA A 37 -0.95 -0.98 -2.05
C ALA A 37 -1.93 -1.43 -0.95
N ARG A 38 -3.10 -0.79 -0.87
CA ARG A 38 -4.15 -1.15 0.09
C ARG A 38 -4.63 -2.59 -0.10
N ALA A 39 -4.90 -3.01 -1.33
CA ALA A 39 -5.33 -4.37 -1.61
C ALA A 39 -4.28 -5.40 -1.17
N ALA A 40 -3.01 -5.19 -1.53
CA ALA A 40 -1.92 -6.06 -1.14
C ALA A 40 -1.73 -6.12 0.39
N LEU A 41 -1.94 -5.00 1.09
CA LEU A 41 -1.88 -4.95 2.55
C LEU A 41 -3.01 -5.77 3.17
N LEU A 42 -4.25 -5.61 2.69
CA LEU A 42 -5.39 -6.36 3.19
C LEU A 42 -5.21 -7.87 2.97
N GLU A 43 -4.74 -8.29 1.79
CA GLU A 43 -4.42 -9.69 1.51
C GLU A 43 -3.33 -10.23 2.45
N ALA A 44 -2.22 -9.48 2.62
CA ALA A 44 -1.11 -9.90 3.48
C ALA A 44 -1.52 -10.02 4.97
N LEU A 45 -2.56 -9.30 5.38
CA LEU A 45 -3.13 -9.32 6.72
C LEU A 45 -4.29 -10.30 6.87
N GLY A 46 -4.72 -10.97 5.79
CA GLY A 46 -5.88 -11.85 5.77
C GLY A 46 -7.22 -11.11 5.96
N LEU A 47 -7.27 -9.83 5.56
CA LEU A 47 -8.41 -8.93 5.67
C LEU A 47 -9.05 -8.64 4.31
N SER A 48 -8.94 -9.58 3.36
CA SER A 48 -9.39 -9.45 1.98
C SER A 48 -10.90 -9.17 1.87
N GLU A 49 -11.69 -9.50 2.89
CA GLU A 49 -13.12 -9.18 2.98
C GLU A 49 -13.40 -7.66 3.06
N LEU A 50 -12.39 -6.83 3.35
CA LEU A 50 -12.50 -5.36 3.45
C LEU A 50 -12.07 -4.63 2.16
N LEU A 51 -11.91 -5.36 1.05
CA LEU A 51 -11.49 -4.81 -0.24
C LEU A 51 -12.47 -3.77 -0.79
#